data_AF-A0A7R9W3H6-F1
#
_entry.id   AF-A0A7R9W3H6-F1
#
_cell.length_a   1.000
_cell.length_b   1.000
_cell.length_c   1.000
_cell.angle_alpha   90.00
_cell.angle_beta   90.00
_cell.angle_gamma   90.00
#
_symmetry.space_group_name_H-M   'P 1'
#
loop_
_entity.id
_entity.type
_entity.pdbx_description
1 polymer ?
#
loop_
_entity_poly.entity_id
_entity_poly.type
_entity_poly.pdbx_seq_one_letter_code
_entity_poly.pdbx_strand_id
1 'polypeptide(L)'
;TIGVMAVISSYYWTGFPFDNVCADEETGAYQGMWNVSALDGTTMSETVLVNSTATIRYCDQDLLRLNGDVTFPALPRWQREGEEWMTEDQEKLTTIYGWTSVGVLVGVGLVFMKAMFVSIKALFRQSFKTIGEVQGINFSDVPSISAYVPEVKIDMMTFPLVAADTDSFDEELFEWSDPVRPHSYYDLTRDAVQLLSDDGLTASEIDNVFSKVRHWHPKETSDLEDSSGGSVKSRTGE
;
A
#
# COMPACT_ATOMS: atom_id res chain seq x y z
N THR A 1 10.12 3.60 7.72
CA THR A 1 11.39 3.67 8.48
C THR A 1 11.55 4.99 9.22
N ILE A 2 11.49 6.15 8.56
CA ILE A 2 11.70 7.47 9.20
C ILE A 2 10.74 7.72 10.39
N GLY A 3 9.43 7.51 10.21
CA GLY A 3 8.45 7.70 11.29
C GLY A 3 8.69 6.77 12.49
N VAL A 4 9.01 5.51 12.23
CA VAL A 4 9.34 4.52 13.27
C VAL A 4 10.58 4.95 14.06
N MET A 5 11.63 5.39 13.35
CA MET A 5 12.85 5.88 13.99
C MET A 5 12.60 7.13 14.85
N ALA A 6 11.75 8.06 14.39
CA ALA A 6 11.39 9.26 15.15
C ALA A 6 10.58 8.95 16.42
N VAL A 7 9.69 7.95 16.35
CA VAL A 7 8.94 7.50 17.54
C VAL A 7 9.87 6.81 18.52
N ILE A 8 10.66 5.83 18.06
CA ILE A 8 11.60 5.10 18.92
C ILE A 8 12.61 6.05 19.56
N SER A 9 13.20 6.97 18.79
CA SER A 9 14.18 7.92 19.33
C SER A 9 13.60 8.79 20.44
N SER A 10 12.29 9.09 20.40
CA SER A 10 11.66 9.88 21.45
C SER A 10 11.62 9.14 22.78
N TYR A 11 11.26 7.86 22.78
CA TYR A 11 11.28 7.02 23.98
C TYR A 11 12.70 6.76 24.50
N TYR A 12 13.69 6.59 23.62
CA TYR A 12 15.07 6.44 24.07
C TYR A 12 15.59 7.71 24.74
N TRP A 13 15.18 8.89 24.26
CA TRP A 13 15.60 10.15 24.86
C TRP A 13 14.97 10.39 26.25
N THR A 14 13.73 9.95 26.46
CA THR A 14 13.05 10.12 27.74
C THR A 14 13.68 9.31 28.87
N GLY A 15 14.28 8.16 28.54
CA GLY A 15 14.90 7.26 29.52
C GLY A 15 16.37 7.55 29.83
N PHE A 16 16.99 8.60 29.29
CA PHE A 16 18.39 8.95 29.60
C PHE A 16 18.48 9.48 31.05
N PRO A 17 19.39 8.99 31.93
CA PRO A 17 20.63 8.25 31.66
C PRO A 17 20.61 6.70 31.68
N PHE A 18 19.46 6.04 31.48
CA PHE A 18 19.27 4.57 31.37
C PHE A 18 19.61 3.74 32.61
N ASP A 19 19.78 4.38 33.76
CA ASP A 19 20.18 3.72 35.00
C ASP A 19 18.99 3.23 35.83
N ASN A 20 17.76 3.66 35.50
CA ASN A 20 16.54 3.37 36.27
C ASN A 20 16.65 3.83 37.73
N VAL A 21 17.30 4.97 37.92
CA VAL A 21 17.62 5.54 39.21
C VAL A 21 16.81 6.82 39.47
N CYS A 22 16.18 6.89 40.63
CA CYS A 22 15.50 8.09 41.14
C CYS A 22 16.10 8.54 42.46
N ALA A 23 16.20 9.85 42.66
CA ALA A 23 16.46 10.42 43.96
C ALA A 23 15.21 10.22 44.85
N ASP A 24 15.42 9.84 46.08
CA ASP A 24 14.38 9.74 47.10
C ASP A 24 14.64 10.81 48.16
N GLU A 25 13.56 11.43 48.64
CA GLU A 25 13.60 12.52 49.61
C GLU A 25 13.78 12.00 51.05
N GLU A 26 13.63 10.68 51.25
CA GLU A 26 13.87 10.06 52.55
C GLU A 26 15.36 10.00 52.90
N THR A 27 15.70 10.36 54.14
CA THR A 27 17.07 10.21 54.65
C THR A 27 17.40 8.74 54.84
N GLY A 28 18.49 8.28 54.21
CA GLY A 28 18.82 6.87 54.17
C GLY A 28 19.15 6.29 55.53
N ALA A 29 18.77 5.04 55.76
CA ALA A 29 19.15 4.27 56.96
C ALA A 29 20.68 4.15 57.17
N TYR A 30 21.47 4.54 56.18
CA TYR A 30 22.94 4.56 56.21
C TYR A 30 23.53 5.92 56.61
N GLN A 31 22.70 6.92 56.91
CA GLN A 31 23.15 8.20 57.42
C GLN A 31 23.58 8.04 58.89
N GLY A 32 24.88 8.09 59.14
CA GLY A 32 25.42 7.86 60.48
C GLY A 32 26.93 7.74 60.49
N MET A 33 27.49 7.58 61.69
CA MET A 33 28.90 7.26 61.88
C MET A 33 29.06 5.73 61.85
N TRP A 34 29.81 5.25 60.88
CA TRP A 34 30.08 3.82 60.74
C TRP A 34 31.53 3.52 61.11
N ASN A 35 31.74 2.46 61.88
CA ASN A 35 33.06 1.94 62.18
C ASN A 35 33.42 0.92 61.11
N VAL A 36 34.38 1.27 60.23
CA VAL A 36 34.92 0.33 59.24
C VAL A 36 36.05 -0.47 59.90
N SER A 37 36.18 -1.75 59.54
CA SER A 37 37.32 -2.59 59.92
C SER A 37 38.02 -3.11 58.67
N ALA A 38 39.35 -3.18 58.67
CA ALA A 38 40.10 -3.68 57.53
C ALA A 38 39.85 -5.18 57.32
N LEU A 39 39.85 -5.63 56.06
CA LEU A 39 39.64 -7.05 55.70
C LEU A 39 40.64 -8.01 56.40
N ASP A 40 41.80 -7.50 56.80
CA ASP A 40 42.87 -8.23 57.49
C ASP A 40 42.67 -8.36 59.02
N GLY A 41 41.51 -7.94 59.54
CA GLY A 41 41.18 -8.04 60.97
C GLY A 41 41.94 -7.05 61.87
N THR A 42 42.83 -6.23 61.30
CA THR A 42 43.43 -5.08 61.98
C THR A 42 42.38 -3.97 62.13
N THR A 43 42.03 -3.65 63.38
CA THR A 43 41.10 -2.58 63.71
C THR A 43 41.70 -1.21 63.42
N MET A 44 41.67 -0.78 62.17
CA MET A 44 41.73 0.64 61.82
C MET A 44 40.30 1.16 61.84
N SER A 45 39.86 1.74 62.96
CA SER A 45 38.54 2.38 63.04
C SER A 45 38.63 3.76 62.39
N GLU A 46 38.29 3.86 61.12
CA GLU A 46 38.02 5.14 60.48
C GLU A 46 36.52 5.42 60.55
N THR A 47 36.15 6.54 61.16
CA THR A 47 34.75 6.98 61.22
C THR A 47 34.41 7.69 59.93
N VAL A 48 33.65 7.02 59.06
CA VAL A 48 33.15 7.64 57.83
C VAL A 48 31.83 8.33 58.15
N LEU A 49 31.79 9.66 58.01
CA LEU A 49 30.56 10.43 58.10
C LEU A 49 29.87 10.39 56.73
N VAL A 50 28.83 9.57 56.60
CA VAL A 50 27.99 9.56 55.41
C VAL A 50 26.99 10.71 55.53
N ASN A 51 27.37 11.89 55.02
CA ASN A 51 26.52 13.10 54.98
C ASN A 51 25.78 13.26 53.65
N SER A 52 25.50 12.15 52.95
CA SER A 52 24.69 12.20 51.73
C SER A 52 23.23 12.19 52.13
N THR A 53 22.52 13.27 51.82
CA THR A 53 21.08 13.41 52.03
C THR A 53 20.25 12.73 50.96
N ALA A 54 20.85 12.45 49.79
CA ALA A 54 20.16 11.80 48.69
C ALA A 54 20.23 10.29 48.86
N THR A 55 19.08 9.68 49.15
CA THR A 55 18.89 8.26 48.91
C THR A 55 18.55 8.05 47.45
N ILE A 56 18.90 6.87 46.98
CA ILE A 56 18.73 6.48 45.60
C ILE A 56 17.85 5.23 45.60
N ARG A 57 16.77 5.26 44.83
CA ARG A 57 15.88 4.10 44.65
C ARG A 57 15.74 3.74 43.18
N TYR A 58 15.34 2.49 42.94
CA TYR A 58 14.95 2.05 41.62
C TYR A 58 13.63 2.72 41.21
N CYS A 59 13.54 3.16 39.96
CA CYS A 59 12.31 3.61 39.33
C CYS A 59 12.28 3.20 37.86
N ASP A 60 11.09 2.91 37.36
CA ASP A 60 10.90 2.42 35.99
C ASP A 60 10.86 3.60 35.01
N GLN A 61 11.95 3.80 34.26
CA GLN A 61 12.08 4.88 33.27
C GLN A 61 11.53 4.49 31.88
N ASP A 62 10.94 3.28 31.72
CA ASP A 62 10.38 2.80 30.46
C ASP A 62 8.97 3.35 30.21
N LEU A 63 8.91 4.54 29.60
CA LEU A 63 7.66 5.17 29.17
C LEU A 63 6.92 4.43 28.05
N LEU A 64 7.57 3.52 27.31
CA LEU A 64 6.94 2.78 26.22
C LEU A 64 5.99 1.69 26.76
N ARG A 65 6.31 1.13 27.93
CA ARG A 65 5.59 -0.01 28.52
C ARG A 65 5.02 0.28 29.91
N LEU A 66 4.96 1.56 30.28
CA LEU A 66 4.50 1.98 31.59
C LEU A 66 3.07 1.47 31.85
N ASN A 67 2.92 0.61 32.87
CA ASN A 67 1.64 -0.02 33.26
C ASN A 67 0.98 -0.92 32.20
N GLY A 68 1.71 -1.37 31.18
CA GLY A 68 1.20 -2.25 30.12
C GLY A 68 0.49 -1.55 28.96
N ASP A 69 0.35 -0.22 29.02
CA ASP A 69 -0.23 0.59 27.95
C ASP A 69 0.87 1.34 27.17
N VAL A 70 0.69 1.44 25.86
CA VAL A 70 1.60 2.22 25.00
C VAL A 70 1.21 3.68 25.09
N THR A 71 2.03 4.50 25.76
CA THR A 71 1.78 5.93 25.92
C THR A 71 2.52 6.75 24.85
N PHE A 72 1.79 7.39 23.92
CA PHE A 72 2.35 8.24 22.87
C PHE A 72 1.61 9.58 22.79
N PRO A 73 2.30 10.72 22.61
CA PRO A 73 3.76 10.90 22.57
C PRO A 73 4.41 10.73 23.94
N ALA A 74 5.73 10.47 23.94
CA ALA A 74 6.52 10.39 25.17
C ALA A 74 6.59 11.78 25.82
N LEU A 75 5.87 11.96 26.93
CA LEU A 75 5.68 13.23 27.64
C LEU A 75 5.96 13.06 29.13
N PRO A 76 6.46 14.10 29.82
CA PRO A 76 6.72 14.05 31.26
C PRO A 76 5.47 13.80 32.11
N ARG A 77 4.28 14.13 31.60
CA ARG A 77 3.00 13.87 32.31
C ARG A 77 2.70 12.38 32.52
N TRP A 78 3.41 11.50 31.82
CA TRP A 78 3.24 10.07 31.94
C TRP A 78 4.13 9.49 33.04
N GLN A 79 5.00 10.28 33.67
CA GLN A 79 5.75 9.85 34.85
C GLN A 79 4.76 9.40 35.94
N ARG A 80 5.10 8.33 36.67
CA ARG A 80 4.27 7.86 37.80
C ARG A 80 4.39 8.85 38.95
N GLU A 81 3.26 9.10 39.61
CA GLU A 81 3.21 9.97 40.79
C GLU A 81 4.18 9.46 41.87
N GLY A 82 5.07 10.33 42.35
CA GLY A 82 6.12 10.00 43.32
C GLY A 82 7.37 9.35 42.72
N GLU A 83 7.41 9.06 41.41
CA GLU A 83 8.59 8.54 40.72
C GLU A 83 9.24 9.56 39.78
N GLU A 84 8.91 10.85 39.86
CA GLU A 84 9.43 11.90 38.95
C GLU A 84 10.96 11.93 38.92
N TRP A 85 11.53 11.49 37.79
CA TRP A 85 12.97 11.30 37.61
C TRP A 85 13.58 12.34 36.68
N MET A 86 12.74 12.93 35.81
CA MET A 86 13.20 13.89 34.84
C MET A 86 13.54 15.21 35.52
N THR A 87 14.72 15.75 35.22
CA THR A 87 15.04 17.13 35.58
C THR A 87 14.18 18.11 34.78
N GLU A 88 13.97 19.33 35.28
CA GLU A 88 13.14 20.34 34.60
C GLU A 88 13.57 20.60 33.14
N ASP A 89 14.88 20.60 32.87
CA ASP A 89 15.41 20.77 31.51
C ASP A 89 15.15 19.53 30.63
N GLN A 90 15.27 18.34 31.21
CA GLN A 90 14.94 17.09 30.53
C GLN A 90 13.45 17.01 30.20
N GLU A 91 12.57 17.49 31.07
CA GLU A 91 11.13 17.53 30.81
C GLU A 91 10.79 18.43 29.62
N LYS A 92 11.41 19.62 29.55
CA LYS A 92 11.25 20.55 28.44
C LYS A 92 11.73 19.93 27.12
N LEU A 93 12.92 19.35 27.11
CA LEU A 93 13.48 18.70 25.92
C LEU A 93 12.64 17.51 25.47
N THR A 94 12.23 16.66 26.41
CA THR A 94 11.36 15.51 26.16
C THR A 94 10.04 15.95 25.55
N THR A 95 9.43 17.02 26.07
CA THR A 95 8.18 17.57 25.53
C THR A 95 8.33 18.05 24.10
N ILE A 96 9.39 18.81 23.80
CA ILE A 96 9.68 19.30 22.44
C ILE A 96 9.88 18.13 21.49
N TYR A 97 10.67 17.14 21.90
CA TYR A 97 11.01 16.00 21.06
C TYR A 97 9.80 15.08 20.83
N GLY A 98 8.99 14.84 21.87
CA GLY A 98 7.73 14.11 21.79
C GLY A 98 6.78 14.71 20.76
N TRP A 99 6.52 16.02 20.81
CA TRP A 99 5.69 16.70 19.81
C TRP A 99 6.32 16.75 18.41
N THR A 100 7.63 16.87 18.33
CA THR A 100 8.35 16.80 17.04
C THR A 100 8.14 15.43 16.37
N SER A 101 8.18 14.34 17.13
CA SER A 101 7.93 12.99 16.61
C SER A 101 6.51 12.83 16.05
N VAL A 102 5.50 13.43 16.70
CA VAL A 102 4.12 13.49 16.19
C VAL A 102 4.08 14.23 14.86
N GLY A 103 4.74 15.39 14.77
CA GLY A 103 4.81 16.18 13.54
C GLY A 103 5.42 15.41 12.37
N VAL A 104 6.52 14.68 12.61
CA VAL A 104 7.15 13.82 11.60
C VAL A 104 6.21 12.69 11.17
N LEU A 105 5.52 12.04 12.11
CA LEU A 105 4.59 10.95 11.82
C LEU A 105 3.42 11.42 10.97
N VAL A 106 2.83 12.57 11.31
CA VAL A 106 1.77 13.21 10.51
C VAL A 106 2.29 13.58 9.13
N GLY A 107 3.48 14.19 9.03
CA GLY A 107 4.08 14.57 7.74
C GLY A 107 4.29 13.37 6.82
N VAL A 108 4.85 12.27 7.34
CA VAL A 108 5.00 11.01 6.59
C VAL A 108 3.62 10.45 6.21
N GLY A 109 2.66 10.44 7.13
CA GLY A 109 1.30 9.97 6.88
C GLY A 109 0.60 10.72 5.75
N LEU A 110 0.75 12.04 5.69
CA LEU A 110 0.19 12.87 4.61
C LEU A 110 0.77 12.54 3.23
N VAL A 111 2.08 12.23 3.16
CA VAL A 111 2.72 11.80 1.91
C VAL A 111 2.13 10.48 1.42
N PHE A 112 1.97 9.50 2.32
CA PHE A 112 1.32 8.23 2.00
C PHE A 112 -0.14 8.41 1.60
N MET A 113 -0.91 9.22 2.32
CA MET A 113 -2.30 9.51 2.00
C MET A 113 -2.45 10.14 0.61
N LYS A 114 -1.56 11.07 0.24
CA LYS A 114 -1.53 11.65 -1.11
C LYS A 114 -1.27 10.58 -2.17
N ALA A 115 -0.27 9.73 -1.96
CA ALA A 115 0.07 8.65 -2.90
C ALA A 115 -1.08 7.64 -3.05
N MET A 116 -1.70 7.26 -1.95
CA MET A 116 -2.86 6.38 -1.92
C MET A 116 -4.05 7.00 -2.66
N PHE A 117 -4.34 8.28 -2.42
CA PHE A 117 -5.43 8.98 -3.09
C PHE A 117 -5.23 9.08 -4.60
N VAL A 118 -3.99 9.30 -5.06
CA VAL A 118 -3.65 9.27 -6.50
C VAL A 118 -3.87 7.87 -7.08
N SER A 119 -3.44 6.83 -6.37
CA SER A 119 -3.60 5.43 -6.80
C SER A 119 -5.07 5.01 -6.88
N ILE A 120 -5.85 5.36 -5.86
CA ILE A 120 -7.30 5.13 -5.84
C ILE A 120 -7.98 5.88 -6.99
N LYS A 121 -7.62 7.15 -7.22
CA LYS A 121 -8.12 7.90 -8.37
C LYS A 121 -7.74 7.28 -9.70
N ALA A 122 -6.58 6.64 -9.81
CA ALA A 122 -6.18 5.93 -11.03
C ALA A 122 -7.04 4.69 -11.28
N LEU A 123 -7.50 4.00 -10.23
CA LEU A 123 -8.42 2.86 -10.37
C LEU A 123 -9.82 3.30 -10.83
N PHE A 124 -10.29 4.49 -10.41
CA PHE A 124 -11.61 5.00 -10.77
C PHE A 124 -11.63 5.90 -12.01
N ARG A 125 -10.47 6.39 -12.48
CA ARG A 125 -10.37 7.08 -13.76
C ARG A 125 -10.15 6.04 -14.86
N GLN A 126 -11.21 5.76 -15.60
CA GLN A 126 -11.17 5.09 -16.89
C GLN A 126 -9.97 5.61 -17.71
N SER A 127 -9.05 4.71 -18.07
CA SER A 127 -7.90 4.98 -18.95
C SER A 127 -8.31 5.18 -20.41
N PHE A 128 -9.60 5.23 -20.71
CA PHE A 128 -10.10 5.44 -22.06
C PHE A 128 -10.02 6.92 -22.42
N LYS A 129 -8.91 7.30 -23.07
CA LYS A 129 -8.84 8.53 -23.84
C LYS A 129 -9.40 8.21 -25.23
N THR A 130 -10.54 8.79 -25.59
CA THR A 130 -11.02 8.74 -26.97
C THR A 130 -9.96 9.33 -27.88
N ILE A 131 -9.34 8.50 -28.72
CA ILE A 131 -8.45 8.95 -29.79
C ILE A 131 -9.33 9.10 -31.03
N GLY A 132 -9.51 10.32 -31.51
CA GLY A 132 -10.27 10.63 -32.73
C GLY A 132 -11.44 11.59 -32.53
N GLU A 133 -11.79 12.33 -33.59
CA GLU A 133 -13.01 13.14 -33.66
C GLU A 133 -14.20 12.26 -34.08
N VAL A 134 -15.39 12.57 -33.58
CA VAL A 134 -16.64 11.89 -33.95
C VAL A 134 -16.86 12.11 -35.44
N GLN A 135 -16.66 11.07 -36.26
CA GLN A 135 -16.74 11.14 -37.71
C GLN A 135 -18.18 11.35 -38.23
N GLY A 136 -19.20 11.26 -37.36
CA GLY A 136 -20.61 11.44 -37.74
C GLY A 136 -21.20 10.30 -38.59
N ILE A 137 -20.42 9.25 -38.81
CA ILE A 137 -20.81 8.04 -39.55
C ILE A 137 -21.12 6.96 -38.50
N ASN A 138 -22.24 6.25 -38.63
CA ASN A 138 -22.50 5.13 -37.74
C ASN A 138 -21.45 4.04 -38.01
N PHE A 139 -21.10 3.28 -36.97
CA PHE A 139 -20.12 2.21 -37.09
C PHE A 139 -20.47 1.17 -38.19
N SER A 140 -21.76 0.95 -38.44
CA SER A 140 -22.28 0.06 -39.51
C SER A 140 -22.11 0.61 -40.93
N ASP A 141 -21.89 1.91 -41.07
CA ASP A 141 -21.93 2.63 -42.34
C ASP A 141 -20.51 2.97 -42.83
N VAL A 142 -19.48 2.52 -42.10
CA VAL A 142 -18.07 2.68 -42.49
C VAL A 142 -17.79 1.70 -43.64
N PRO A 143 -17.41 2.17 -44.84
CA PRO A 143 -17.22 1.29 -46.01
C PRO A 143 -16.06 0.28 -45.85
N SER A 144 -15.14 0.57 -44.93
CA SER A 144 -13.95 -0.21 -44.63
C SER A 144 -14.01 -0.82 -43.23
N ILE A 145 -15.12 -1.46 -42.86
CA ILE A 145 -15.17 -2.22 -41.60
C ILE A 145 -14.14 -3.35 -41.71
N SER A 146 -12.92 -3.09 -41.25
CA SER A 146 -12.01 -4.13 -40.81
C SER A 146 -12.65 -4.70 -39.55
N ALA A 147 -13.16 -5.93 -39.64
CA ALA A 147 -13.60 -6.65 -38.46
C ALA A 147 -12.46 -6.62 -37.43
N TYR A 148 -12.77 -6.31 -36.18
CA TYR A 148 -11.75 -6.39 -35.13
C TYR A 148 -11.42 -7.87 -34.91
N VAL A 149 -10.26 -8.29 -35.39
CA VAL A 149 -9.69 -9.61 -35.12
C VAL A 149 -8.83 -9.49 -33.84
N PRO A 150 -9.13 -10.25 -32.78
CA PRO A 150 -8.37 -10.21 -31.54
C PRO A 150 -6.99 -10.83 -31.75
N GLU A 151 -5.96 -9.99 -31.72
CA GLU A 151 -4.56 -10.37 -31.94
C GLU A 151 -3.71 -10.22 -30.68
N VAL A 152 -2.79 -11.16 -30.46
CA VAL A 152 -1.79 -11.15 -29.39
C VAL A 152 -0.40 -11.07 -30.02
N LYS A 153 0.27 -9.94 -29.82
CA LYS A 153 1.64 -9.71 -30.30
C LYS A 153 2.64 -10.20 -29.24
N ILE A 154 3.57 -11.04 -29.66
CA ILE A 154 4.66 -11.56 -28.82
C ILE A 154 5.99 -11.21 -29.50
N ASP A 155 6.93 -10.65 -28.76
CA ASP A 155 8.21 -10.15 -29.30
C ASP A 155 9.06 -11.21 -30.02
N MET A 156 8.80 -12.50 -29.75
CA MET A 156 9.53 -13.63 -30.34
C MET A 156 8.92 -14.15 -31.65
N MET A 157 7.77 -13.61 -32.09
CA MET A 157 7.10 -14.01 -33.33
C MET A 157 6.99 -12.84 -34.30
N THR A 158 7.23 -13.11 -35.59
CA THR A 158 7.12 -12.11 -36.65
C THR A 158 5.67 -11.70 -36.93
N PHE A 159 4.74 -12.64 -36.75
CA PHE A 159 3.30 -12.46 -36.96
C PHE A 159 2.54 -12.65 -35.65
N PRO A 160 1.43 -11.92 -35.43
CA PRO A 160 0.65 -12.03 -34.21
C PRO A 160 -0.09 -13.38 -34.13
N LEU A 161 -0.37 -13.81 -32.90
CA LEU A 161 -1.26 -14.93 -32.63
C LEU A 161 -2.72 -14.46 -32.63
N VAL A 162 -3.61 -15.27 -33.16
CA VAL A 162 -5.04 -14.95 -33.31
C VAL A 162 -5.82 -15.65 -32.19
N ALA A 163 -6.52 -14.88 -31.37
CA ALA A 163 -7.32 -15.38 -30.25
C ALA A 163 -8.81 -15.59 -30.62
N ALA A 164 -9.03 -16.05 -31.85
CA ALA A 164 -10.35 -16.35 -32.41
C ALA A 164 -10.22 -17.46 -33.46
N ASP A 165 -11.30 -18.24 -33.63
CA ASP A 165 -11.37 -19.34 -34.58
C ASP A 165 -11.32 -18.85 -36.03
N THR A 166 -10.20 -19.10 -36.68
CA THR A 166 -9.88 -18.63 -38.04
C THR A 166 -10.66 -19.33 -39.14
N ASP A 167 -11.33 -20.46 -38.89
CA ASP A 167 -12.02 -21.24 -39.93
C ASP A 167 -13.28 -20.54 -40.46
N SER A 168 -13.80 -19.55 -39.73
CA SER A 168 -15.02 -18.83 -40.07
C SER A 168 -14.82 -17.48 -40.78
N PHE A 169 -13.56 -17.06 -41.00
CA PHE A 169 -13.24 -15.73 -41.53
C PHE A 169 -12.61 -15.78 -42.93
N ASP A 170 -12.83 -14.71 -43.69
CA ASP A 170 -12.10 -14.46 -44.93
C ASP A 170 -10.67 -13.99 -44.59
N GLU A 171 -9.67 -14.56 -45.26
CA GLU A 171 -8.26 -14.18 -45.10
C GLU A 171 -8.01 -12.71 -45.49
N GLU A 172 -8.88 -12.11 -46.31
CA GLU A 172 -8.82 -10.69 -46.69
C GLU A 172 -9.06 -9.73 -45.52
N LEU A 173 -9.61 -10.20 -44.40
CA LEU A 173 -9.85 -9.37 -43.21
C LEU A 173 -8.57 -9.10 -42.40
N PHE A 174 -7.49 -9.85 -42.64
CA PHE A 174 -6.22 -9.66 -41.96
C PHE A 174 -5.35 -8.62 -42.66
N GLU A 175 -4.78 -7.69 -41.89
CA GLU A 175 -3.85 -6.67 -42.42
C GLU A 175 -2.45 -7.24 -42.76
N TRP A 176 -2.22 -8.52 -42.45
CA TRP A 176 -0.96 -9.21 -42.63
C TRP A 176 -1.19 -10.59 -43.25
N SER A 177 -0.19 -11.10 -43.96
CA SER A 177 -0.19 -12.43 -44.53
C SER A 177 1.22 -13.00 -44.44
N ASP A 178 1.32 -14.25 -43.97
CA ASP A 178 2.56 -15.00 -43.98
C ASP A 178 2.69 -15.75 -45.32
N PRO A 179 3.75 -15.52 -46.12
CA PRO A 179 3.91 -16.19 -47.42
C PRO A 179 4.13 -17.71 -47.31
N VAL A 180 4.41 -18.23 -46.12
CA VAL A 180 4.75 -19.64 -45.88
C VAL A 180 3.61 -20.38 -45.18
N ARG A 181 2.81 -19.71 -44.34
CA ARG A 181 1.82 -20.38 -43.47
C ARG A 181 0.46 -19.69 -43.53
N PRO A 182 -0.65 -20.46 -43.50
CA PRO A 182 -1.98 -19.88 -43.41
C PRO A 182 -2.22 -19.26 -42.02
N HIS A 183 -3.18 -18.34 -41.90
CA HIS A 183 -3.56 -17.71 -40.62
C HIS A 183 -3.99 -18.72 -39.55
N SER A 184 -4.55 -19.86 -39.97
CA SER A 184 -4.93 -20.95 -39.08
C SER A 184 -3.76 -21.64 -38.36
N TYR A 185 -2.52 -21.37 -38.78
CA TYR A 185 -1.32 -21.75 -38.03
C TYR A 185 -1.15 -20.90 -36.75
N TYR A 186 -1.64 -19.66 -36.77
CA TYR A 186 -1.51 -18.69 -35.67
C TYR A 186 -2.72 -18.69 -34.73
N ASP A 187 -3.68 -19.59 -34.95
CA ASP A 187 -4.93 -19.69 -34.22
C ASP A 187 -4.74 -20.38 -32.85
N LEU A 188 -4.87 -19.59 -31.79
CA LEU A 188 -4.74 -20.05 -30.41
C LEU A 188 -5.87 -20.98 -29.97
N THR A 189 -7.03 -20.92 -30.60
CA THR A 189 -8.19 -21.74 -30.20
C THR A 189 -7.92 -23.23 -30.43
N ARG A 190 -7.12 -23.55 -31.46
CA ARG A 190 -6.72 -24.93 -31.79
C ARG A 190 -5.80 -25.53 -30.74
N ASP A 191 -4.84 -24.73 -30.27
CA ASP A 191 -3.93 -25.16 -29.20
C ASP A 191 -4.63 -25.21 -27.85
N ALA A 192 -5.59 -24.30 -27.61
CA ALA A 192 -6.32 -24.24 -26.36
C ALA A 192 -7.17 -25.48 -26.09
N VAL A 193 -7.74 -26.10 -27.13
CA VAL A 193 -8.43 -27.40 -26.98
C VAL A 193 -7.46 -28.43 -26.42
N GLN A 194 -6.25 -28.53 -26.96
CA GLN A 194 -5.27 -29.51 -26.47
C GLN A 194 -4.75 -29.17 -25.08
N LEU A 195 -4.45 -27.90 -24.81
CA LEU A 195 -3.83 -27.45 -23.54
C LEU A 195 -4.81 -27.45 -22.37
N LEU A 196 -6.09 -27.17 -22.61
CA LEU A 196 -7.11 -27.06 -21.56
C LEU A 196 -7.94 -28.35 -21.40
N SER A 197 -7.81 -29.30 -22.31
CA SER A 197 -8.43 -30.63 -22.18
C SER A 197 -7.90 -31.40 -20.96
N ASP A 198 -6.63 -31.21 -20.59
CA ASP A 198 -6.02 -31.86 -19.42
C ASP A 198 -6.63 -31.36 -18.09
N ASP A 199 -7.20 -30.15 -18.08
CA ASP A 199 -7.91 -29.56 -16.92
C ASP A 199 -9.39 -29.98 -16.84
N GLY A 200 -9.84 -30.90 -17.71
CA GLY A 200 -11.20 -31.45 -17.68
C GLY A 200 -12.28 -30.54 -18.27
N LEU A 201 -11.90 -29.47 -18.97
CA LEU A 201 -12.81 -28.58 -19.68
C LEU A 201 -13.34 -29.23 -20.97
N THR A 202 -14.62 -29.09 -21.24
CA THR A 202 -15.24 -29.54 -22.50
C THR A 202 -14.93 -28.55 -23.63
N ALA A 203 -14.89 -29.03 -24.89
CA ALA A 203 -14.64 -28.16 -26.04
C ALA A 203 -15.61 -26.97 -26.15
N SER A 204 -16.86 -27.14 -25.70
CA SER A 204 -17.86 -26.05 -25.64
C SER A 204 -17.57 -25.00 -24.57
N GLU A 205 -16.90 -25.35 -23.48
CA GLU A 205 -16.50 -24.40 -22.45
C GLU A 205 -15.28 -23.59 -22.89
N ILE A 206 -14.35 -24.23 -23.60
CA ILE A 206 -13.17 -23.59 -24.18
C ILE A 206 -13.59 -22.56 -25.24
N ASP A 207 -14.57 -22.89 -26.10
CA ASP A 207 -15.13 -21.95 -27.09
C ASP A 207 -15.73 -20.67 -26.45
N ASN A 208 -16.18 -20.75 -25.20
CA ASN A 208 -16.67 -19.57 -24.47
C ASN A 208 -15.56 -18.72 -23.86
N VAL A 209 -14.33 -19.23 -23.73
CA VAL A 209 -13.17 -18.48 -23.22
C VAL A 209 -12.62 -17.56 -24.30
N PHE A 210 -12.75 -17.93 -25.57
CA PHE A 210 -12.25 -17.15 -26.69
C PHE A 210 -13.25 -16.11 -27.19
N SER A 211 -12.69 -15.01 -27.68
CA SER A 211 -13.46 -13.91 -28.26
C SER A 211 -14.09 -14.32 -29.58
N LYS A 212 -15.42 -14.35 -29.63
CA LYS A 212 -16.18 -14.50 -30.88
C LYS A 212 -16.12 -13.17 -31.65
N VAL A 213 -15.53 -13.18 -32.84
CA VAL A 213 -15.56 -12.03 -33.73
C VAL A 213 -17.01 -11.74 -34.09
N ARG A 214 -17.46 -10.52 -33.80
CA ARG A 214 -18.81 -10.07 -34.15
C ARG A 214 -18.69 -9.19 -35.38
N HIS A 215 -19.26 -9.65 -36.49
CA HIS A 215 -19.41 -8.85 -37.69
C HIS A 215 -20.75 -8.10 -37.62
N TRP A 216 -20.71 -6.78 -37.77
CA TRP A 216 -21.91 -5.96 -37.94
C TRP A 216 -22.11 -5.72 -39.44
N HIS A 217 -22.97 -6.52 -40.05
CA HIS A 217 -23.33 -6.29 -41.44
C HIS A 217 -23.95 -4.89 -41.60
N PRO A 218 -23.68 -4.19 -42.73
CA PRO A 218 -24.46 -3.03 -43.10
C PRO A 218 -25.93 -3.43 -43.14
N LYS A 219 -26.83 -2.60 -42.61
CA LYS A 219 -28.27 -2.86 -42.74
C LYS A 219 -28.62 -2.87 -44.22
N GLU A 220 -29.23 -3.95 -44.71
CA GLU A 220 -29.79 -3.95 -46.06
C GLU A 220 -30.84 -2.86 -46.15
N THR A 221 -30.83 -2.10 -47.24
CA THR A 221 -31.71 -0.96 -47.48
C THR A 221 -33.21 -1.30 -47.43
N SER A 222 -33.57 -2.59 -47.42
CA SER A 222 -34.94 -3.08 -47.21
C SER A 222 -35.45 -2.89 -45.79
N ASP A 223 -34.57 -2.74 -44.78
CA ASP A 223 -34.99 -2.59 -43.38
C ASP A 223 -35.29 -1.12 -43.00
N LEU A 224 -35.04 -0.17 -43.92
CA LEU A 224 -35.24 1.26 -43.70
C LEU A 224 -36.65 1.73 -44.04
N GLU A 225 -37.47 0.94 -44.75
CA GLU A 225 -38.85 1.33 -45.09
C GLU A 225 -39.87 1.07 -43.96
N ASP A 226 -39.57 0.21 -42.99
CA ASP A 226 -40.50 -0.07 -41.88
C ASP A 226 -40.25 0.79 -40.61
N SER A 227 -39.20 1.60 -40.57
CA SER A 227 -38.86 2.42 -39.39
C SER A 227 -39.33 3.88 -39.45
N SER A 228 -39.99 4.34 -40.52
CA SER A 228 -40.45 5.73 -40.63
C SER A 228 -41.81 6.01 -39.97
N GLY A 229 -42.36 5.09 -39.16
CA GLY A 229 -43.63 5.24 -38.46
C GLY A 229 -43.52 5.01 -36.96
N GLY A 230 -42.99 5.97 -36.19
CA GLY A 230 -42.80 5.73 -34.75
C GLY A 230 -42.45 6.93 -33.87
N SER A 231 -43.35 7.92 -33.79
CA SER A 231 -43.59 8.85 -32.68
C SER A 231 -42.40 9.37 -31.86
N VAL A 232 -42.09 10.65 -32.07
CA VAL A 232 -41.41 11.54 -31.13
C VAL A 232 -42.13 11.49 -29.77
N LYS A 233 -41.45 11.03 -28.73
CA LYS A 233 -41.77 11.38 -27.34
C LYS A 233 -40.61 12.15 -26.73
N SER A 234 -40.79 13.46 -26.63
CA SER A 234 -40.09 14.27 -25.65
C SER A 234 -40.47 13.80 -24.24
N ARG A 235 -39.49 13.71 -23.35
CA ARG A 235 -39.75 13.75 -21.91
C ARG A 235 -38.59 14.40 -21.17
N THR A 236 -38.92 15.59 -20.67
CA THR A 236 -38.28 16.43 -19.67
C THR A 236 -38.31 15.85 -18.26
N GLY A 237 -37.39 16.34 -17.41
CA GLY A 237 -37.45 16.37 -15.94
C GLY A 237 -36.81 15.16 -15.26
N GLU A 238 -35.97 15.29 -14.22
CA GLU A 238 -35.52 16.38 -13.33
C GLU A 238 -34.08 16.06 -12.86
#